data_AF-A0A2Z6NED3-F1
#
_entry.id   AF-A0A2Z6NED3-F1
#
_cell.length_a   1.000
_cell.length_b   1.000
_cell.length_c   1.000
_cell.angle_alpha   90.00
_cell.angle_beta   90.00
_cell.angle_gamma   90.00
#
_symmetry.space_group_name_H-M   'P 1'
#
loop_
_entity.id
_entity.type
_entity.pdbx_description
1 polymer ?
#
loop_
_entity_poly.entity_id
_entity_poly.type
_entity_poly.pdbx_seq_one_letter_code
_entity_poly.pdbx_strand_id
1 'polypeptide(L)'
;MEDNNLARQLVFKKVWHKFVSLKVVVFVQHMLQNRIPSRENLNKRGIRVNSVMSCAEDYGKVESTSHIFFECPDAYEVWMNIYKWLRVKSVMHIDCIIHFNAFAETVQ
;
A
#
# COMPACT_ATOMS: atom_id res chain seq x y z
N MET A 1 20.21 12.23 19.88
CA MET A 1 18.80 12.09 19.43
C MET A 1 18.71 11.92 17.91
N GLU A 2 19.65 12.43 17.12
CA GLU A 2 19.75 12.20 15.66
C GLU A 2 20.29 10.79 15.28
N ASP A 3 21.18 10.20 16.08
CA ASP A 3 21.80 8.90 15.80
C ASP A 3 20.80 7.73 15.66
N ASN A 4 19.71 7.78 16.42
CA ASN A 4 18.70 6.72 16.42
C ASN A 4 17.83 6.76 15.14
N ASN A 5 17.67 7.94 14.54
CA ASN A 5 16.96 8.13 13.28
C ASN A 5 17.84 7.68 12.09
N LEU A 6 19.13 7.98 12.15
CA LEU A 6 20.10 7.51 11.14
C LEU A 6 20.25 5.99 11.17
N ALA A 7 20.32 5.38 12.37
CA ALA A 7 20.38 3.94 12.53
C ALA A 7 19.11 3.25 11.99
N ARG A 8 17.92 3.79 12.28
CA ARG A 8 16.66 3.32 11.72
C ARG A 8 16.62 3.42 10.20
N GLN A 9 17.03 4.54 9.63
CA GLN A 9 17.12 4.71 8.17
C GLN A 9 18.12 3.74 7.52
N LEU A 10 19.25 3.47 8.16
CA LEU A 10 20.27 2.54 7.66
C LEU A 10 19.81 1.07 7.73
N VAL A 11 19.12 0.67 8.80
CA VAL A 11 18.53 -0.68 8.93
C VAL A 11 17.42 -0.86 7.91
N PHE A 12 16.52 0.12 7.78
CA PHE A 12 15.46 0.09 6.76
C PHE A 12 16.07 -0.02 5.36
N LYS A 13 17.08 0.80 5.04
CA LYS A 13 17.78 0.78 3.75
C LYS A 13 18.53 -0.55 3.51
N LYS A 14 19.16 -1.17 4.52
CA LYS A 14 19.90 -2.43 4.35
C LYS A 14 18.99 -3.66 4.22
N VAL A 15 17.95 -3.75 5.05
CA VAL A 15 17.06 -4.91 5.08
C VAL A 15 16.10 -4.86 3.90
N TRP A 16 15.48 -3.71 3.62
CA TRP A 16 14.53 -3.61 2.52
C TRP A 16 15.21 -3.67 1.13
N HIS A 17 16.37 -3.04 0.93
CA HIS A 17 17.00 -3.01 -0.40
C HIS A 17 17.52 -4.37 -0.90
N LYS A 18 17.80 -5.33 -0.02
CA LYS A 18 18.27 -6.67 -0.44
C LYS A 18 17.13 -7.60 -0.86
N PHE A 19 15.94 -7.42 -0.31
CA PHE A 19 14.79 -8.31 -0.53
C PHE A 19 13.69 -7.69 -1.40
N VAL A 20 13.68 -6.35 -1.52
CA VAL A 20 12.64 -5.61 -2.23
C VAL A 20 13.25 -4.89 -3.42
N SER A 21 12.78 -5.21 -4.62
CA SER A 21 13.26 -4.55 -5.84
C SER A 21 12.98 -3.04 -5.82
N LEU A 22 13.82 -2.25 -6.47
CA LEU A 22 13.64 -0.79 -6.59
C LEU A 22 12.24 -0.42 -7.15
N LYS A 23 11.68 -1.27 -8.02
CA LYS A 23 10.32 -1.10 -8.56
C LYS A 23 9.27 -1.07 -7.45
N VAL A 24 9.38 -1.95 -6.47
CA VAL A 24 8.43 -2.03 -5.34
C VAL A 24 8.61 -0.82 -4.42
N VAL A 25 9.85 -0.38 -4.17
CA VAL A 25 10.11 0.82 -3.36
C VAL A 25 9.49 2.07 -4.00
N VAL A 26 9.75 2.29 -5.30
CA VAL A 26 9.17 3.40 -6.05
C VAL A 26 7.65 3.30 -6.05
N PHE A 27 7.10 2.11 -6.28
CA PHE A 27 5.66 1.89 -6.25
C PHE A 27 5.02 2.28 -4.91
N VAL A 28 5.58 1.82 -3.78
CA VAL A 28 5.08 2.18 -2.44
C VAL A 28 5.18 3.69 -2.21
N GLN A 29 6.25 4.33 -2.64
CA GLN A 29 6.38 5.79 -2.52
C GLN A 29 5.30 6.54 -3.33
N HIS A 30 5.04 6.11 -4.56
CA HIS A 30 3.98 6.69 -5.38
C HIS A 30 2.60 6.44 -4.76
N MET A 31 2.36 5.25 -4.20
CA MET A 31 1.12 4.91 -3.51
C MET A 31 0.91 5.79 -2.28
N LEU A 32 1.92 5.95 -1.42
CA LEU A 32 1.86 6.79 -0.21
C LEU A 32 1.59 8.27 -0.52
N GLN A 33 2.04 8.74 -1.69
CA GLN A 33 1.81 10.11 -2.15
C GLN A 33 0.52 10.27 -2.96
N ASN A 34 -0.32 9.23 -3.03
CA ASN A 34 -1.52 9.19 -3.86
C ASN A 34 -1.24 9.55 -5.33
N ARG A 35 -0.14 9.05 -5.91
CA ARG A 35 0.33 9.36 -7.27
C ARG A 35 0.20 8.21 -8.27
N ILE A 36 -0.31 7.06 -7.85
CA ILE A 36 -0.58 5.93 -8.72
C ILE A 36 -1.76 6.22 -9.67
N PRO A 37 -1.84 5.55 -10.82
CA PRO A 37 -2.88 5.78 -11.82
C PRO A 37 -4.21 5.11 -11.43
N SER A 38 -4.74 5.40 -10.23
CA SER A 38 -6.13 5.05 -9.88
C SER A 38 -7.09 5.88 -10.72
N ARG A 39 -8.32 5.39 -10.94
CA ARG A 39 -9.34 6.19 -11.67
C ARG A 39 -9.56 7.55 -11.05
N GLU A 40 -9.58 7.65 -9.72
CA GLU A 40 -9.69 8.94 -9.03
C GLU A 40 -8.58 9.92 -9.46
N ASN A 41 -7.34 9.45 -9.50
CA ASN A 41 -6.18 10.27 -9.88
C ASN A 41 -6.10 10.55 -11.38
N LEU A 42 -6.56 9.62 -12.22
CA LEU A 42 -6.68 9.84 -13.67
C LEU A 42 -7.73 10.91 -13.96
N ASN A 43 -8.88 10.86 -13.30
CA ASN A 43 -9.93 11.86 -13.44
C ASN A 43 -9.47 13.26 -12.98
N LYS A 44 -8.73 13.35 -11.86
CA LYS A 44 -8.08 14.60 -11.41
C LYS A 44 -7.12 15.19 -12.45
N ARG A 45 -6.58 14.37 -13.35
CA ARG A 45 -5.70 14.79 -14.47
C ARG A 45 -6.45 15.03 -15.78
N GLY A 46 -7.79 14.95 -15.77
CA GLY A 46 -8.62 15.10 -16.96
C GLY A 46 -8.67 13.87 -17.88
N ILE A 47 -8.09 12.74 -17.46
CA ILE A 47 -8.13 11.48 -18.21
C ILE A 47 -9.38 10.72 -17.77
N ARG A 48 -10.42 10.74 -18.61
CA ARG A 48 -11.68 10.02 -18.36
C ARG A 48 -11.58 8.57 -18.84
N VAL A 49 -11.77 7.64 -17.93
CA VAL A 49 -11.84 6.20 -18.22
C VAL A 49 -13.32 5.82 -18.39
N ASN A 50 -13.72 5.40 -19.58
CA ASN A 50 -15.13 5.23 -20.03
C ASN A 50 -15.86 3.98 -19.47
N SER A 51 -15.64 3.59 -18.21
CA SER A 51 -16.47 2.56 -17.56
C SER A 51 -16.96 3.06 -16.22
N VAL A 52 -18.08 2.47 -15.75
CA VAL A 52 -18.71 2.68 -14.44
C VAL A 52 -17.64 2.99 -13.40
N MET A 53 -17.83 4.06 -12.61
CA MET A 53 -16.84 4.61 -11.67
C MET A 53 -16.58 3.69 -10.48
N SER A 54 -16.18 2.47 -10.75
CA SER A 54 -16.12 1.41 -9.78
C SER A 54 -14.84 0.61 -9.95
N CYS A 55 -14.40 0.03 -8.83
CA CYS A 55 -13.34 -0.96 -8.79
C CYS A 55 -13.64 -2.11 -9.77
N ALA A 56 -12.64 -2.91 -10.14
CA ALA A 56 -12.75 -3.96 -11.15
C ALA A 56 -13.98 -4.88 -11.02
N GLU A 57 -14.55 -5.02 -9.82
CA GLU A 57 -15.74 -5.84 -9.52
C GLU A 57 -16.99 -5.03 -9.11
N ASP A 58 -17.06 -3.75 -9.49
CA ASP A 58 -18.26 -2.93 -9.36
C ASP A 58 -18.84 -2.81 -7.92
N TYR A 59 -17.96 -2.75 -6.91
CA TYR A 59 -18.33 -2.58 -5.49
C TYR A 59 -19.04 -1.25 -5.14
N GLY A 60 -19.48 -0.48 -6.13
CA GLY A 60 -20.18 0.81 -5.95
C GLY A 60 -19.31 1.93 -5.35
N LYS A 61 -18.01 1.69 -5.13
CA LYS A 61 -17.03 2.68 -4.65
C LYS A 61 -16.10 3.12 -5.77
N VAL A 62 -15.78 4.42 -5.78
CA VAL A 62 -14.77 5.00 -6.66
C VAL A 62 -13.42 4.34 -6.40
N GLU A 63 -12.76 3.91 -7.47
CA GLU A 63 -11.40 3.37 -7.42
C GLU A 63 -10.40 4.47 -7.03
N SER A 64 -10.13 4.56 -5.72
CA SER A 64 -9.08 5.39 -5.11
C SER A 64 -7.88 4.52 -4.71
N THR A 65 -6.76 5.16 -4.41
CA THR A 65 -5.57 4.45 -3.91
C THR A 65 -5.87 3.70 -2.61
N SER A 66 -6.60 4.30 -1.67
CA SER A 66 -6.98 3.62 -0.43
C SER A 66 -7.88 2.43 -0.70
N HIS A 67 -8.85 2.59 -1.61
CA HIS A 67 -9.79 1.53 -1.93
C HIS A 67 -9.07 0.29 -2.48
N ILE A 68 -8.24 0.45 -3.51
CA ILE A 68 -7.60 -0.70 -4.19
C ILE A 68 -6.55 -1.43 -3.34
N PHE A 69 -6.04 -0.84 -2.27
CA PHE A 69 -5.02 -1.48 -1.41
C PHE A 69 -5.51 -1.86 -0.02
N PHE A 70 -6.58 -1.26 0.52
CA PHE A 70 -6.97 -1.45 1.93
C PHE A 70 -8.47 -1.64 2.16
N GLU A 71 -9.34 -1.11 1.30
CA GLU A 71 -10.80 -1.20 1.51
C GLU A 71 -11.49 -2.20 0.57
N CYS A 72 -10.87 -2.55 -0.55
CA CYS A 72 -11.42 -3.48 -1.50
C CYS A 72 -11.44 -4.88 -0.89
N PRO A 73 -12.56 -5.63 -0.98
CA PRO A 73 -12.61 -7.02 -0.53
C PRO A 73 -11.49 -7.90 -1.11
N ASP A 74 -11.15 -7.72 -2.38
CA ASP A 74 -10.05 -8.45 -3.02
C ASP A 74 -8.70 -8.13 -2.38
N ALA A 75 -8.46 -6.84 -2.11
CA ALA A 75 -7.25 -6.40 -1.43
C ALA A 75 -7.18 -6.98 -0.02
N TYR A 76 -8.31 -7.01 0.69
CA TYR A 76 -8.42 -7.63 2.00
C TYR A 76 -8.00 -9.10 1.98
N GLU A 77 -8.51 -9.88 1.03
CA GLU A 77 -8.15 -11.30 0.89
C GLU A 77 -6.64 -11.50 0.64
N VAL A 78 -6.06 -10.70 -0.25
CA VAL A 78 -4.62 -10.74 -0.55
C VAL A 78 -3.80 -10.52 0.72
N TRP A 79 -4.12 -9.50 1.49
CA TRP A 79 -3.40 -9.21 2.74
C TRP A 79 -3.60 -10.26 3.83
N MET A 80 -4.81 -10.82 3.97
CA MET A 80 -5.02 -11.93 4.91
C MET A 80 -4.15 -13.14 4.55
N ASN A 81 -4.02 -13.43 3.26
CA ASN A 81 -3.11 -14.48 2.78
C ASN A 81 -1.64 -14.14 3.07
N ILE A 82 -1.22 -12.89 2.91
CA ILE A 82 0.14 -12.43 3.27
C ILE A 82 0.38 -12.57 4.77
N TYR A 83 -0.55 -12.13 5.63
CA TYR A 83 -0.42 -12.27 7.08
C TYR A 83 -0.34 -13.73 7.50
N LYS A 84 -1.16 -14.59 6.89
CA LYS A 84 -1.11 -16.04 7.10
C LYS A 84 0.26 -16.62 6.70
N TRP A 85 0.81 -16.20 5.55
CA TRP A 85 2.12 -16.63 5.09
C TRP A 85 3.24 -16.21 6.05
N LEU A 86 3.17 -14.98 6.57
CA LEU A 86 4.12 -14.43 7.54
C LEU A 86 3.87 -14.88 8.98
N ARG A 87 2.81 -15.66 9.24
CA ARG A 87 2.36 -16.10 10.58
C ARG A 87 2.07 -14.94 11.54
N VAL A 88 1.60 -13.82 11.00
CA VAL A 88 1.22 -12.62 11.74
C VAL A 88 -0.26 -12.66 12.10
N LYS A 89 -0.58 -12.36 13.36
CA LYS A 89 -1.96 -12.11 13.80
C LYS A 89 -2.18 -10.61 13.87
N SER A 90 -2.80 -10.03 12.86
CA SER A 90 -3.08 -8.61 12.78
C SER A 90 -4.48 -8.35 12.24
N VAL A 91 -5.08 -7.24 12.65
CA VAL A 91 -6.31 -6.70 12.07
C VAL A 91 -5.89 -5.69 11.01
N MET A 92 -6.43 -5.83 9.79
CA MET A 92 -6.16 -4.84 8.75
C MET A 92 -6.82 -3.51 9.11
N HIS A 93 -6.01 -2.47 9.22
CA HIS A 93 -6.49 -1.10 9.27
C HIS A 93 -6.71 -0.55 7.86
N ILE A 94 -7.81 0.18 7.67
CA ILE A 94 -8.14 0.88 6.42
C ILE A 94 -7.12 1.99 6.11
N ASP A 95 -6.47 2.54 7.15
CA ASP A 95 -5.43 3.56 7.00
C ASP A 95 -4.10 2.95 6.53
N CYS A 96 -3.63 3.41 5.37
CA CYS A 96 -2.42 2.92 4.73
C CYS A 96 -1.16 3.14 5.55
N ILE A 97 -1.06 4.26 6.28
CA ILE A 97 0.11 4.60 7.09
C ILE A 97 0.18 3.65 8.28
N ILE A 98 -0.96 3.42 8.95
CA ILE A 98 -1.04 2.47 10.06
C ILE A 98 -0.72 1.05 9.59
N HIS A 99 -1.26 0.65 8.43
CA HIS A 99 -1.02 -0.66 7.85
C HIS A 99 0.46 -0.90 7.49
N PHE A 100 1.13 0.07 6.86
CA PHE A 100 2.55 -0.04 6.54
C PHE A 100 3.44 -0.01 7.78
N ASN A 101 3.10 0.77 8.80
CA ASN A 101 3.83 0.77 10.07
C ASN A 101 3.72 -0.60 10.78
N ALA A 102 2.51 -1.17 10.86
CA ALA A 102 2.31 -2.50 11.46
C ALA A 102 3.09 -3.59 10.70
N PHE A 103 3.10 -3.54 9.36
CA PHE A 103 3.89 -4.47 8.55
C PHE A 103 5.39 -4.31 8.79
N ALA A 104 5.90 -3.08 8.86
CA ALA A 104 7.31 -2.81 9.11
C ALA A 104 7.78 -3.27 10.50
N GLU A 105 6.91 -3.22 11.51
CA GLU A 105 7.19 -3.68 12.88
C GLU A 105 7.15 -5.21 13.01
N THR A 106 6.31 -5.90 12.23
CA THR A 106 6.12 -7.35 12.37
C THR A 106 7.13 -8.19 11.56
N VAL A 107 7.87 -7.57 10.65
CA VAL A 107 8.85 -8.25 9.78
C VAL A 107 10.30 -8.04 10.28
N GLN A 108 10.48 -7.54 11.50
CA GLN A 108 11.75 -7.57 12.23
C GLN A 108 11.87 -8.84 13.08
#